data_AF-A0AAU6XPP1-F1
#
_entry.id   AF-A0AAU6XPP1-F1
#
_cell.length_a   1.000
_cell.length_b   1.000
_cell.length_c   1.000
_cell.angle_alpha   90.00
_cell.angle_beta   90.00
_cell.angle_gamma   90.00
#
_symmetry.space_group_name_H-M   'P 1'
#
loop_
_entity.id
_entity.type
_entity.pdbx_description
1 polymer ?
#
loop_
_entity_poly.entity_id
_entity_poly.type
_entity_poly.pdbx_seq_one_letter_code
_entity_poly.pdbx_strand_id
1 'polypeptide(L)'
;MSKTVFGDSPYEVLRLEVGASDADIRAAYQRAMKSTLRDRDLRDRISRAYNALRRPAGRHEADLLTPLPVRLPPDEGGAALLAEARQRMAEVSPLLPDPASLGVRPD
;
A
#
# COMPACT_ATOMS: atom_id res chain seq x y z
N MET A 1 5.33 1.20 -30.57
CA MET A 1 6.21 0.21 -29.90
C MET A 1 5.86 0.18 -28.42
N SER A 2 5.01 -0.76 -27.99
CA SER A 2 4.57 -0.86 -26.59
C SER A 2 5.66 -1.55 -25.75
N LYS A 3 6.64 -0.78 -25.26
CA LYS A 3 7.49 -1.24 -24.15
C LYS A 3 6.60 -1.31 -22.92
N THR A 4 6.00 -2.46 -22.66
CA THR A 4 5.52 -2.78 -21.31
C THR A 4 6.75 -2.84 -20.43
N VAL A 5 7.06 -1.71 -19.80
CA VAL A 5 8.01 -1.65 -18.69
C VAL A 5 7.35 -2.46 -17.59
N PHE A 6 7.66 -3.76 -17.52
CA PHE A 6 7.38 -4.55 -16.33
C PHE A 6 8.05 -3.81 -15.18
N GLY A 7 7.21 -3.23 -14.32
CA GLY A 7 7.61 -2.13 -13.45
C GLY A 7 8.59 -2.53 -12.37
N ASP A 8 9.01 -1.49 -11.64
CA ASP A 8 10.12 -1.55 -10.68
C ASP A 8 9.81 -2.43 -9.46
N SER A 9 8.55 -2.83 -9.28
CA SER A 9 8.08 -3.66 -8.18
C SER A 9 8.30 -5.17 -8.42
N PRO A 10 8.76 -5.93 -7.41
CA PRO A 10 8.85 -7.39 -7.48
C PRO A 10 7.51 -8.09 -7.81
N TYR A 11 6.38 -7.50 -7.41
CA TYR A 11 5.04 -8.01 -7.71
C TYR A 11 4.70 -7.86 -9.19
N GLU A 12 5.02 -6.71 -9.79
CA GLU A 12 4.80 -6.46 -11.22
C GLU A 12 5.66 -7.35 -12.11
N VAL A 13 6.92 -7.58 -11.72
CA VAL A 13 7.84 -8.50 -12.41
C VAL A 13 7.26 -9.92 -12.44
N LEU A 14 6.64 -10.37 -11.35
CA LEU A 14 5.99 -11.69 -11.28
C LEU A 14 4.54 -11.70 -11.74
N ARG A 15 3.98 -10.54 -12.13
CA ARG A 15 2.56 -10.34 -12.46
C ARG A 15 1.63 -10.85 -11.35
N LEU A 16 1.93 -10.47 -10.12
CA LEU A 16 1.17 -10.79 -8.92
C LEU A 16 0.57 -9.53 -8.31
N GLU A 17 -0.48 -9.72 -7.53
CA GLU A 17 -1.02 -8.68 -6.67
C GLU A 17 -0.26 -8.62 -5.34
N VAL A 18 -0.28 -7.45 -4.72
CA VAL A 18 0.26 -7.25 -3.36
C VAL A 18 -0.51 -8.15 -2.39
N GLY A 19 0.20 -8.81 -1.47
CA GLY A 19 -0.42 -9.77 -0.55
C GLY A 19 -0.56 -11.20 -1.08
N ALA A 20 -0.10 -11.50 -2.31
CA ALA A 20 -0.06 -12.87 -2.84
C ALA A 20 0.60 -13.86 -1.85
N SER A 21 0.06 -15.09 -1.76
CA SER A 21 0.59 -16.10 -0.85
C SER A 21 1.97 -16.59 -1.28
N ASP A 22 2.73 -17.21 -0.38
CA ASP A 22 4.04 -17.80 -0.75
C ASP A 22 3.90 -18.90 -1.81
N ALA A 23 2.75 -19.58 -1.84
CA ALA A 23 2.42 -20.57 -2.86
C ALA A 23 2.24 -19.90 -4.23
N ASP A 24 1.54 -18.77 -4.28
CA ASP A 24 1.32 -17.99 -5.51
C ASP A 24 2.62 -17.39 -6.02
N ILE A 25 3.45 -16.85 -5.13
CA ILE A 25 4.79 -16.32 -5.45
C ILE A 25 5.65 -17.40 -6.09
N ARG A 26 5.66 -18.61 -5.51
CA ARG A 26 6.40 -19.76 -6.05
C ARG A 26 5.85 -20.22 -7.39
N ALA A 27 4.54 -20.32 -7.53
CA ALA A 27 3.89 -20.74 -8.77
C ALA A 27 4.16 -19.74 -9.92
N ALA A 28 4.09 -18.43 -9.63
CA ALA A 28 4.40 -17.39 -10.58
C ALA A 28 5.86 -17.42 -11.02
N TYR A 29 6.80 -17.60 -10.08
CA TYR A 29 8.22 -17.76 -10.39
C TYR A 29 8.46 -18.94 -11.35
N GLN A 30 7.88 -20.11 -11.07
CA GLN A 30 8.01 -21.28 -11.93
C GLN A 30 7.42 -21.06 -13.33
N ARG A 31 6.26 -20.40 -13.42
CA ARG A 31 5.62 -20.07 -14.70
C ARG A 31 6.49 -19.10 -15.50
N ALA A 32 7.00 -18.06 -14.86
CA ALA A 32 7.82 -17.04 -15.49
C ALA A 32 9.18 -17.60 -15.97
N MET A 33 9.83 -18.45 -15.17
CA MET A 33 11.08 -19.11 -15.58
C MET A 33 10.92 -20.05 -16.78
N LYS A 34 9.76 -20.69 -16.93
CA LYS A 34 9.48 -21.55 -18.08
C LYS A 34 9.29 -20.74 -19.36
N SER A 35 8.69 -19.55 -19.29
CA SER A 35 8.44 -18.71 -20.47
C SER A 35 9.66 -17.90 -20.93
N THR A 36 10.67 -17.74 -20.09
CA THR A 36 11.82 -16.83 -20.35
C THR A 36 13.15 -17.56 -20.56
N LEU A 37 13.11 -18.85 -20.92
CA LEU A 37 14.28 -19.72 -21.10
C LEU A 37 15.41 -19.14 -21.98
N ARG A 38 15.07 -18.31 -22.98
CA ARG A 38 16.01 -17.68 -23.92
C ARG A 38 16.46 -16.26 -23.53
N ASP A 39 15.83 -15.65 -22.53
CA ASP A 39 16.10 -14.26 -22.14
C ASP A 39 16.80 -14.23 -20.77
N ARG A 40 18.13 -14.10 -20.80
CA ARG A 40 18.94 -14.13 -19.59
C ARG A 40 18.63 -12.96 -18.65
N ASP A 41 18.50 -11.76 -19.18
CA ASP A 41 18.25 -10.55 -18.39
C ASP A 41 16.89 -10.61 -17.68
N LEU A 42 15.88 -11.15 -18.37
CA LEU A 42 14.56 -11.33 -17.81
C LEU A 42 14.54 -12.41 -16.72
N ARG A 43 15.26 -13.52 -16.89
CA ARG A 43 15.43 -14.53 -15.83
C ARG A 43 16.09 -13.93 -14.60
N ASP A 44 17.16 -13.16 -14.78
CA ASP A 44 17.87 -12.53 -13.66
C ASP A 44 16.96 -11.52 -12.93
N ARG A 45 16.11 -10.81 -13.66
CA ARG A 45 15.08 -9.93 -13.07
C ARG A 45 14.03 -10.72 -12.28
N ILE A 46 13.50 -11.82 -12.84
CA ILE A 46 12.53 -12.71 -12.19
C ILE A 46 13.12 -13.32 -10.91
N SER A 47 14.37 -13.79 -10.95
CA SER A 47 15.07 -14.36 -9.79
C SER A 47 15.29 -13.32 -8.69
N ARG A 48 15.64 -12.07 -9.04
CA ARG A 48 15.74 -10.97 -8.06
C ARG A 48 14.40 -10.66 -7.41
N ALA A 49 13.33 -10.55 -8.20
CA ALA A 49 11.98 -10.31 -7.69
C ALA A 49 11.52 -11.41 -6.72
N TYR A 50 11.71 -12.68 -7.09
CA TYR A 50 11.39 -13.81 -6.21
C TYR A 50 12.19 -13.79 -4.91
N ASN A 51 13.50 -13.50 -4.97
CA ASN A 51 14.34 -13.44 -3.78
C ASN A 51 13.96 -12.28 -2.84
N ALA A 52 13.51 -11.15 -3.38
CA ALA A 52 13.00 -10.04 -2.59
C ALA A 52 11.73 -10.45 -1.84
N LEU A 53 10.75 -11.04 -2.53
CA LEU A 53 9.46 -11.44 -1.93
C LEU A 53 9.57 -12.63 -0.97
N ARG A 54 10.58 -13.48 -1.10
CA ARG A 54 10.82 -14.62 -0.20
C ARG A 54 11.31 -14.20 1.19
N ARG A 55 11.89 -13.00 1.32
CA ARG A 55 12.43 -12.50 2.60
C ARG A 55 11.39 -11.60 3.26
N PRO A 56 11.11 -11.73 4.57
CA PRO A 56 10.14 -10.88 5.26
C PRO A 56 10.41 -9.38 5.08
N ALA A 57 11.68 -8.97 5.22
CA ALA A 57 12.08 -7.57 5.03
C ALA A 57 11.92 -7.09 3.58
N GLY A 58 12.30 -7.91 2.60
CA GLY A 58 12.17 -7.58 1.18
C GLY A 58 10.72 -7.58 0.70
N ARG A 59 9.87 -8.41 1.30
CA ARG A 59 8.42 -8.42 1.08
C ARG A 59 7.79 -7.13 1.61
N HIS A 60 8.16 -6.72 2.82
CA HIS A 60 7.68 -5.46 3.39
C HIS A 60 8.09 -4.25 2.54
N GLU A 61 9.33 -4.18 2.07
CA GLU A 61 9.77 -3.12 1.15
C GLU A 61 8.98 -3.15 -0.18
N ALA A 62 8.74 -4.33 -0.74
CA ALA A 62 7.96 -4.48 -1.96
C ALA A 62 6.48 -4.06 -1.79
N ASP A 63 5.90 -4.35 -0.62
CA ASP A 63 4.53 -3.93 -0.26
C ASP A 63 4.42 -2.40 -0.17
N LEU A 64 5.45 -1.72 0.35
CA LEU A 64 5.48 -0.25 0.44
C LEU A 64 5.67 0.43 -0.93
N LEU A 65 6.45 -0.20 -1.82
CA LEU A 65 6.76 0.35 -3.15
C LEU A 65 5.64 0.10 -4.17
N THR A 66 4.82 -0.93 -3.95
CA THR A 66 3.75 -1.27 -4.88
C THR A 66 2.50 -0.49 -4.50
N PRO A 67 2.03 0.46 -5.33
CA PRO A 67 0.81 1.19 -5.02
C PRO A 67 -0.34 0.19 -4.88
N LEU A 68 -0.90 0.12 -3.66
CA LEU A 68 -2.06 -0.71 -3.40
C LEU A 68 -3.20 -0.25 -4.31
N PRO A 69 -3.94 -1.16 -4.96
CA PRO A 69 -5.19 -0.79 -5.60
C PRO A 69 -6.09 -0.26 -4.49
N VAL A 70 -6.30 1.06 -4.45
CA VAL A 70 -7.26 1.71 -3.56
C VAL A 70 -8.66 1.32 -4.03
N ARG A 71 -9.07 0.10 -3.73
CA ARG A 71 -10.46 -0.24 -3.54
C ARG A 71 -10.67 -0.30 -2.04
N LEU A 72 -10.90 0.88 -1.45
CA LEU A 72 -11.68 0.94 -0.23
C LEU A 72 -12.97 0.15 -0.53
N PRO A 73 -13.35 -0.84 0.30
CA PRO A 73 -14.63 -1.50 0.14
C PRO A 73 -15.70 -0.41 0.05
N PRO A 74 -16.72 -0.55 -0.83
CA PRO A 74 -17.84 0.39 -0.84
C PRO A 74 -18.43 0.35 0.56
N ASP A 75 -18.16 1.40 1.31
CA ASP A 75 -18.41 1.42 2.73
C ASP A 75 -19.89 1.70 2.92
N GLU A 76 -20.69 0.63 3.01
CA GLU A 76 -22.10 0.74 3.41
C GLU A 76 -22.22 1.27 4.87
N GLY A 77 -21.12 1.39 5.62
CA GLY A 77 -21.08 1.95 6.98
C GLY A 77 -20.18 3.19 7.17
N GLY A 78 -19.39 3.57 6.17
CA GLY A 78 -18.28 4.51 6.34
C GLY A 78 -18.76 5.95 6.39
N ALA A 79 -19.80 6.25 5.61
CA ALA A 79 -20.51 7.51 5.73
C ALA A 79 -21.20 7.66 7.10
N ALA A 80 -21.69 6.56 7.68
CA ALA A 80 -22.31 6.56 9.00
C ALA A 80 -21.28 6.76 10.13
N LEU A 81 -20.11 6.10 10.05
CA LEU A 81 -19.00 6.31 10.99
C LEU A 81 -18.41 7.73 10.89
N LEU A 82 -18.28 8.28 9.69
CA LEU A 82 -17.83 9.67 9.49
C LEU A 82 -18.88 10.68 9.98
N ALA A 83 -20.17 10.38 9.80
CA ALA A 83 -21.26 11.21 10.31
C ALA A 83 -21.33 11.16 11.84
N GLU A 84 -21.20 9.99 12.46
CA GLU A 84 -21.14 9.84 13.92
C GLU A 84 -19.92 10.55 14.50
N ALA A 85 -18.75 10.43 13.87
CA ALA A 85 -17.54 11.14 14.29
C ALA A 85 -17.72 12.66 14.21
N ARG A 86 -18.35 13.18 13.14
CA ARG A 86 -18.67 14.61 13.01
C ARG A 86 -19.68 15.06 14.06
N GLN A 87 -20.69 14.24 14.36
CA GLN A 87 -21.70 14.56 15.35
C GLN A 87 -21.08 14.62 16.76
N ARG A 88 -20.19 13.68 17.11
CA ARG A 88 -19.46 13.72 18.39
C ARG A 88 -18.51 14.91 18.48
N MET A 89 -17.85 15.30 17.38
CA MET A 89 -17.02 16.52 17.37
C MET A 89 -17.85 17.81 17.49
N ALA A 90 -19.11 17.80 17.05
CA ALA A 90 -20.03 18.94 17.22
C ALA A 90 -20.57 19.03 18.67
N GLU A 91 -20.73 17.90 19.36
CA GLU A 91 -21.14 17.85 20.77
C GLU A 91 -20.01 18.21 21.75
N VAL A 92 -18.76 17.97 21.36
CA VAL A 92 -17.59 18.48 22.07
C VAL A 92 -17.42 19.95 21.69
N SER A 93 -18.19 20.82 22.36
CA SER A 93 -18.01 22.26 22.30
C SER A 93 -16.52 22.57 22.52
N PRO A 94 -15.81 23.22 21.58
CA PRO A 94 -14.46 23.64 21.83
C PRO A 94 -14.53 24.60 23.01
N LEU A 95 -14.00 24.18 24.16
CA LEU A 95 -13.70 25.07 25.27
C LEU A 95 -12.66 26.07 24.78
N LEU A 96 -13.12 27.07 24.04
CA LEU A 96 -12.38 28.28 23.83
C LEU A 96 -12.21 28.90 25.21
N PRO A 97 -10.97 29.11 25.69
CA PRO A 97 -10.77 29.87 26.91
C PRO A 97 -11.36 31.27 26.69
N ASP A 98 -12.23 31.68 27.61
CA ASP A 98 -12.88 32.98 27.58
C ASP A 98 -11.80 34.09 27.56
N PRO A 99 -11.76 34.97 26.53
CA PRO A 99 -10.74 36.02 26.44
C PRO A 99 -10.80 37.01 27.61
N ALA A 100 -11.88 37.02 28.41
CA ALA A 100 -11.97 37.82 29.63
C ALA A 100 -11.09 37.29 30.79
N SER A 101 -10.55 36.07 30.69
CA SER A 101 -9.67 35.48 31.73
C SER A 101 -8.19 35.86 31.57
N LEU A 102 -7.79 36.54 30.50
CA LEU A 102 -6.46 37.12 30.34
C LEU A 102 -6.44 38.51 30.95
N GLY A 103 -6.31 38.54 32.28
CA GLY A 103 -6.17 39.77 33.06
C GLY A 103 -5.04 40.66 32.53
N VAL A 104 -5.41 41.72 31.84
CA VAL A 104 -4.52 42.85 31.56
C VAL A 104 -4.39 43.62 32.87
N ARG A 105 -3.23 43.53 33.53
CA ARG A 105 -2.85 44.48 34.58
C ARG A 105 -2.63 45.85 33.93
N PRO A 106 -3.29 46.92 34.39
CA PRO A 106 -2.78 48.27 34.17
C PRO A 106 -1.65 48.55 35.19
N ASP A 107 -0.66 49.33 34.72
CA ASP A 107 0.37 49.99 35.52
C ASP A 107 -0.24 51.18 36.29
#